data_AF-Q8AY66-F1
#
_entry.id   AF-Q8AY66-F1
#
_cell.length_a   1.000
_cell.length_b   1.000
_cell.length_c   1.000
_cell.angle_alpha   90.00
_cell.angle_beta   90.00
_cell.angle_gamma   90.00
#
_symmetry.space_group_name_H-M   'P 1'
#
loop_
_entity.id
_entity.type
_entity.pdbx_description
1 polymer ?
#
loop_
_entity_poly.entity_id
_entity_poly.type
_entity_poly.pdbx_seq_one_letter_code
_entity_poly.pdbx_strand_id
1 'polypeptide(L)'
;MIAAQAKLVYQLNKYYTERCQARKAAIAKTIREVCKVVSDVLKEVEVQEPRFISSLSEIDARYEGLEVISPTEFEVVLYLNQMGVFNFVDDGSLPGCAVLKLSDGRKAACRSGWSSSRPRATCRRARSAPASRRWWPRPWTSAATATW
;
A
#
# COMPACT_ATOMS: atom_id res chain seq x y z
N MET A 1 -37.61 0.20 40.03
CA MET A 1 -36.83 0.15 38.76
C MET A 1 -35.31 0.31 38.95
N ILE A 2 -34.83 1.12 39.90
CA ILE A 2 -33.39 1.38 40.09
C ILE A 2 -32.56 0.13 40.50
N ALA A 3 -33.12 -0.75 41.35
CA ALA A 3 -32.41 -1.94 41.84
C ALA A 3 -32.10 -2.98 40.73
N ALA A 4 -33.00 -3.13 39.74
CA ALA A 4 -32.78 -4.06 38.63
C ALA A 4 -31.66 -3.58 37.68
N GLN A 5 -31.61 -2.27 37.41
CA GLN A 5 -30.54 -1.66 36.62
C GLN A 5 -29.18 -1.76 37.33
N ALA A 6 -29.13 -1.48 38.64
CA ALA A 6 -27.89 -1.62 39.41
C ALA A 6 -27.36 -3.07 39.41
N LYS A 7 -28.26 -4.06 39.55
CA LYS A 7 -27.90 -5.48 39.47
C LYS A 7 -27.40 -5.88 38.07
N LEU A 8 -28.01 -5.36 37.01
CA LEU A 8 -27.58 -5.60 35.64
C LEU A 8 -26.17 -5.05 35.39
N VAL A 9 -25.91 -3.80 35.77
CA VAL A 9 -24.60 -3.15 35.60
C VAL A 9 -23.51 -3.94 36.34
N TYR A 10 -23.80 -4.41 37.57
CA TYR A 10 -22.86 -5.25 38.31
C TYR A 10 -22.54 -6.56 37.57
N GLN A 11 -23.55 -7.26 37.06
CA GLN A 11 -23.35 -8.52 36.32
C GLN A 11 -22.63 -8.31 34.99
N LEU A 12 -22.92 -7.21 34.28
CA LEU A 12 -22.21 -6.87 33.03
C LEU A 12 -20.74 -6.55 33.27
N ASN A 13 -20.43 -5.78 34.32
CA ASN A 13 -19.05 -5.51 34.68
C ASN A 13 -18.31 -6.79 35.06
N LYS A 14 -18.94 -7.68 35.84
CA LYS A 14 -18.39 -8.99 36.17
C LYS A 14 -18.12 -9.83 34.91
N TYR A 15 -19.09 -9.89 34.00
CA TYR A 15 -18.93 -10.61 32.73
C TYR A 15 -17.80 -10.01 31.88
N TYR A 16 -17.68 -8.69 31.83
CA TYR A 16 -16.59 -8.02 31.13
C TYR A 16 -15.22 -8.40 31.71
N THR A 17 -15.07 -8.34 33.04
CA THR A 17 -13.81 -8.65 33.71
C THR A 17 -13.42 -10.13 33.63
N GLU A 18 -14.39 -11.05 33.64
CA GLU A 18 -14.10 -12.49 33.61
C GLU A 18 -14.04 -13.03 32.18
N ARG A 19 -15.10 -12.83 31.38
CA ARG A 19 -15.25 -13.45 30.06
C ARG A 19 -14.63 -12.61 28.95
N CYS A 20 -14.88 -11.30 28.93
CA CYS A 20 -14.34 -10.45 27.86
C CYS A 20 -12.83 -10.28 28.00
N GLN A 21 -12.28 -10.16 29.22
CA GLN A 21 -10.83 -10.11 29.40
C GLN A 21 -10.14 -11.42 29.05
N ALA A 22 -10.69 -12.57 29.47
CA ALA A 22 -10.15 -13.87 29.07
C ALA A 22 -10.14 -14.05 27.54
N ARG A 23 -11.21 -13.63 26.86
CA ARG A 23 -11.28 -13.62 25.39
C ARG A 23 -10.25 -12.68 24.78
N LYS A 24 -10.09 -11.46 25.30
CA LYS A 24 -9.08 -10.50 24.83
C LYS A 24 -7.66 -11.05 24.96
N ALA A 25 -7.34 -11.68 26.08
CA ALA A 25 -6.03 -12.28 26.32
C ALA A 25 -5.76 -13.47 25.37
N ALA A 26 -6.74 -14.34 25.19
CA ALA A 26 -6.64 -15.48 24.26
C ALA A 26 -6.41 -15.00 22.82
N ILE A 27 -7.22 -14.03 22.36
CA ILE A 27 -7.11 -13.46 21.01
C ILE A 27 -5.79 -12.71 20.83
N ALA A 28 -5.34 -11.96 21.82
CA ALA A 28 -4.04 -11.28 21.73
C ALA A 28 -2.88 -12.27 21.57
N LYS A 29 -2.96 -13.46 22.18
CA LYS A 29 -1.97 -14.51 21.98
C LYS A 29 -2.01 -15.05 20.54
N THR A 30 -3.19 -15.39 20.04
CA THR A 30 -3.35 -15.93 18.67
C THR A 30 -2.93 -14.91 17.61
N ILE A 31 -3.25 -13.62 17.80
CA ILE A 31 -2.85 -12.55 16.87
C ILE A 31 -1.32 -12.49 16.74
N ARG A 32 -0.56 -12.58 17.83
CA ARG A 32 0.91 -12.56 17.74
C ARG A 32 1.48 -13.74 16.96
N GLU A 33 0.82 -14.90 17.01
CA GLU A 33 1.22 -16.07 16.24
C GLU A 33 0.86 -15.90 14.75
N VAL A 34 -0.37 -15.43 14.47
CA VAL A 34 -0.84 -15.16 13.11
C VAL A 34 -0.01 -14.07 12.42
N CYS A 35 0.24 -12.94 13.09
CA CYS A 35 0.99 -11.82 12.52
C CYS A 35 2.43 -12.21 12.15
N LYS A 36 3.06 -13.14 12.88
CA LYS A 36 4.37 -13.67 12.52
C LYS A 36 4.31 -14.43 11.19
N VAL A 37 3.35 -15.35 11.07
CA VAL A 37 3.15 -16.13 9.84
C VAL A 37 2.84 -15.21 8.66
N VAL A 38 1.92 -14.25 8.84
CA VAL A 38 1.56 -13.28 7.80
C VAL A 38 2.77 -12.43 7.39
N SER A 39 3.58 -11.96 8.35
CA SER A 39 4.79 -11.18 8.05
C SER A 39 5.80 -11.97 7.23
N ASP A 40 5.97 -13.26 7.53
CA ASP A 40 6.92 -14.11 6.80
C ASP A 40 6.43 -14.42 5.38
N VAL A 41 5.12 -14.65 5.21
CA VAL A 41 4.50 -14.78 3.88
C VAL A 41 4.65 -13.48 3.08
N LEU A 42 4.37 -12.31 3.69
CA LEU A 42 4.48 -11.02 3.01
C LEU A 42 5.91 -10.70 2.58
N LYS A 43 6.93 -11.09 3.35
CA LYS A 43 8.33 -10.94 2.95
C LYS A 43 8.66 -11.77 1.72
N GLU A 44 8.20 -13.01 1.64
CA GLU A 44 8.41 -13.87 0.47
C GLU A 44 7.70 -13.30 -0.77
N VAL A 45 6.48 -12.77 -0.57
CA VAL A 45 5.74 -12.06 -1.64
C VAL A 45 6.48 -10.81 -2.10
N GLU A 46 7.08 -10.05 -1.20
CA GLU A 46 7.86 -8.85 -1.52
C GLU A 46 9.09 -9.16 -2.39
N VAL A 47 9.75 -10.31 -2.14
CA VAL A 47 10.90 -10.76 -2.96
C VAL A 47 10.47 -11.04 -4.40
N GLN A 48 9.30 -11.66 -4.60
CA GLN A 48 8.78 -11.99 -5.93
C GLN A 48 8.16 -10.78 -6.63
N GLU A 49 7.43 -9.95 -5.88
CA GLU A 49 6.71 -8.78 -6.35
C GLU A 49 6.92 -7.60 -5.38
N PRO A 50 7.93 -6.74 -5.60
CA PRO A 50 8.31 -5.66 -4.67
C PRO A 50 7.29 -4.51 -4.57
N ARG A 51 6.10 -4.71 -5.14
CA ARG A 51 4.96 -3.80 -5.12
C ARG A 51 4.08 -4.05 -3.89
N PHE A 52 4.12 -5.27 -3.35
CA PHE A 52 3.41 -5.67 -2.14
C PHE A 52 4.34 -5.47 -0.94
N ILE A 53 4.42 -4.24 -0.46
CA ILE A 53 5.18 -3.89 0.74
C ILE A 53 4.31 -4.22 1.95
N SER A 54 4.87 -4.91 2.95
CA SER A 54 4.16 -5.19 4.19
C SER A 54 3.82 -3.89 4.93
N SER A 55 2.52 -3.60 5.08
CA SER A 55 2.03 -2.51 5.94
C SER A 55 1.73 -2.96 7.37
N LEU A 56 1.91 -4.25 7.67
CA LEU A 56 1.63 -4.81 8.99
C LEU A 56 2.73 -4.39 9.96
N SER A 57 2.43 -3.40 10.80
CA SER A 57 3.32 -2.92 11.86
C SER A 57 2.63 -3.02 13.22
N GLU A 58 3.40 -3.40 14.24
CA GLU A 58 2.93 -3.44 15.63
C GLU A 58 3.27 -2.12 16.31
N ILE A 59 2.24 -1.37 16.72
CA ILE A 59 2.37 -0.12 17.45
C ILE A 59 1.51 -0.26 18.72
N ASP A 60 2.12 -0.04 19.89
CA ASP A 60 1.44 -0.12 21.19
C ASP A 60 0.63 -1.42 21.43
N ALA A 61 1.22 -2.57 21.06
CA ALA A 61 0.63 -3.90 21.15
C ALA A 61 -0.67 -4.08 20.31
N ARG A 62 -0.87 -3.22 19.31
CA ARG A 62 -1.91 -3.35 18.29
C ARG A 62 -1.28 -3.43 16.91
N TYR A 63 -1.90 -4.22 16.03
CA TYR A 63 -1.50 -4.32 14.65
C TYR A 63 -2.37 -3.37 13.82
N GLU A 64 -1.73 -2.48 13.08
CA GLU A 64 -2.44 -1.58 12.17
C GLU A 64 -3.04 -2.37 11.00
N GLY A 65 -4.31 -2.11 10.68
CA GLY A 65 -5.01 -2.81 9.59
C GLY A 65 -5.42 -4.24 9.91
N LEU A 66 -5.34 -4.70 11.17
CA LEU A 66 -5.81 -6.02 11.58
C LEU A 66 -7.19 -5.92 12.25
N GLU A 67 -8.17 -6.62 11.69
CA GLU A 67 -9.53 -6.73 12.21
C GLU A 67 -9.83 -8.16 12.68
N VAL A 68 -10.51 -8.27 13.83
CA VAL A 68 -10.87 -9.56 14.44
C VAL A 68 -12.35 -9.81 14.19
N ILE A 69 -12.66 -10.71 13.25
CA ILE A 69 -14.03 -11.12 12.95
C ILE A 69 -14.49 -12.16 13.96
N SER A 70 -13.66 -13.18 14.19
CA SER A 70 -13.94 -14.35 15.04
C SER A 70 -12.71 -14.71 15.87
N PRO A 71 -12.81 -15.53 16.94
CA PRO A 71 -11.63 -15.97 17.68
C PRO A 71 -10.57 -16.68 16.82
N THR A 72 -10.96 -17.20 15.66
CA THR A 72 -10.11 -17.93 14.71
C THR A 72 -10.05 -17.27 13.32
N GLU A 73 -10.76 -16.17 13.09
CA GLU A 73 -10.84 -15.50 11.78
C GLU A 73 -10.39 -14.05 11.92
N PHE A 74 -9.38 -13.70 11.12
CA PHE A 74 -8.71 -12.41 11.16
C PHE A 74 -8.65 -11.86 9.74
N GLU A 75 -8.95 -10.57 9.61
CA GLU A 75 -8.81 -9.83 8.37
C GLU A 75 -7.60 -8.91 8.48
N VAL A 76 -6.72 -8.96 7.48
CA VAL A 76 -5.53 -8.10 7.41
C VAL A 76 -5.66 -7.24 6.16
N VAL A 77 -5.86 -5.94 6.38
CA VAL A 77 -5.92 -4.93 5.33
C VAL A 77 -4.50 -4.53 4.96
N LEU A 78 -4.03 -5.02 3.82
CA LEU A 78 -2.73 -4.63 3.27
C LEU A 78 -2.88 -3.31 2.50
N TYR A 79 -2.28 -2.24 3.03
CA TYR A 79 -2.29 -0.94 2.38
C TYR A 79 -1.27 -0.91 1.25
N LEU A 80 -1.79 -0.81 0.04
CA LEU A 80 -1.00 -0.77 -1.17
C LEU A 80 -0.52 0.64 -1.45
N ASN A 81 0.74 0.80 -1.86
CA ASN A 81 1.28 2.11 -2.19
C ASN A 81 0.48 2.74 -3.34
N GLN A 82 -0.10 3.91 -3.09
CA GLN A 82 -0.91 4.61 -4.08
C GLN A 82 0.00 5.16 -5.18
N MET A 83 -0.14 4.61 -6.38
CA MET A 83 0.56 5.15 -7.55
C MET A 83 -0.02 6.50 -8.03
N GLY A 84 -1.08 7.01 -7.40
CA GLY A 84 -1.60 8.37 -7.59
C GLY A 84 -2.20 8.67 -8.96
N VAL A 85 -2.58 7.64 -9.74
CA VAL A 85 -3.13 7.80 -11.11
C VAL A 85 -4.58 7.31 -11.22
N PHE A 86 -5.18 6.88 -10.12
CA PHE A 86 -6.56 6.39 -10.09
C PHE A 86 -7.46 7.44 -9.45
N ASN A 87 -8.55 7.76 -10.14
CA ASN A 87 -9.64 8.54 -9.61
C ASN A 87 -10.63 7.59 -8.93
N PHE A 88 -11.10 7.97 -7.74
CA PHE A 88 -12.21 7.31 -7.06
C PHE A 88 -13.52 7.75 -7.73
N VAL A 89 -14.25 6.79 -8.29
CA VAL A 89 -15.55 7.01 -8.93
C VAL A 89 -16.57 6.14 -8.20
N ASP A 90 -17.52 6.80 -7.55
CA ASP A 90 -18.68 6.18 -6.93
C ASP A 90 -19.92 6.74 -7.62
N ASP A 91 -20.48 5.97 -8.55
CA ASP A 91 -21.66 6.31 -9.34
C ASP A 91 -22.95 5.73 -8.73
N GLY A 92 -22.88 5.10 -7.56
CA GLY A 92 -24.02 4.47 -6.90
C GLY A 92 -24.55 3.23 -7.62
N SER A 93 -23.82 2.72 -8.60
CA SER A 93 -24.18 1.50 -9.33
C SER A 93 -24.10 0.24 -8.45
N LEU A 94 -23.18 0.24 -7.48
CA LEU A 94 -22.97 -0.85 -6.52
C LEU A 94 -22.94 -0.28 -5.09
N PRO A 95 -23.92 -0.59 -4.24
CA PRO A 95 -23.96 -0.05 -2.89
C PRO A 95 -22.78 -0.59 -2.06
N GLY A 96 -21.99 0.31 -1.45
CA GLY A 96 -20.85 -0.04 -0.61
C GLY A 96 -19.59 -0.45 -1.39
N CYS A 97 -19.59 -0.32 -2.71
CA CYS A 97 -18.44 -0.57 -3.57
C CYS A 97 -18.10 0.71 -4.33
N ALA A 98 -16.83 0.86 -4.71
CA ALA A 98 -16.38 1.98 -5.52
C ALA A 98 -15.39 1.51 -6.59
N VAL A 99 -15.31 2.27 -7.69
CA VAL A 99 -14.47 1.92 -8.83
C VAL A 99 -13.30 2.90 -8.94
N LEU A 100 -12.09 2.34 -9.12
CA LEU A 100 -10.89 3.12 -9.38
C LEU A 100 -10.64 3.21 -10.89
N LYS A 101 -10.82 4.39 -11.46
CA LYS A 101 -10.65 4.63 -12.91
C LYS A 101 -9.36 5.41 -13.19
N LEU A 102 -8.58 4.96 -14.17
CA LEU A 102 -7.40 5.70 -14.63
C LEU A 102 -7.81 7.07 -15.17
N SER A 103 -7.15 8.13 -14.69
CA SER A 103 -7.43 9.50 -15.13
C SER A 103 -6.93 9.76 -16.56
N ASP A 104 -5.92 9.01 -17.04
CA ASP A 104 -5.30 9.20 -18.36
C ASP A 104 -4.70 7.88 -18.90
N GLY A 105 -5.12 7.44 -20.09
CA GLY A 105 -4.63 6.23 -20.75
C GLY A 105 -3.14 6.27 -21.12
N ARG A 106 -2.54 7.46 -21.26
CA ARG A 106 -1.09 7.61 -21.54
C ARG A 106 -0.22 7.29 -20.31
N LYS A 107 -0.77 7.37 -19.10
CA LYS A 107 -0.08 7.02 -17.84
C LYS A 107 -0.16 5.53 -17.51
N ALA A 108 -0.97 4.76 -18.24
CA ALA A 108 -1.15 3.32 -18.04
C ALA A 108 0.16 2.54 -18.19
N ALA A 109 0.96 2.83 -19.21
CA ALA A 109 2.15 2.05 -19.58
C ALA A 109 3.44 2.39 -18.80
N CYS A 110 3.56 3.60 -18.24
CA CYS A 110 4.82 4.08 -17.64
C CYS A 110 4.76 4.37 -16.12
N ARG A 111 3.57 4.46 -15.51
CA ARG A 111 3.45 4.89 -14.10
C ARG A 111 2.41 4.17 -13.26
N SER A 112 1.56 3.33 -13.84
CA SER A 112 0.73 2.45 -13.02
C SER A 112 1.61 1.26 -12.59
N GLY A 113 2.05 1.26 -11.34
CA GLY A 113 2.73 0.11 -10.73
C GLY A 113 1.90 -1.18 -10.79
N TRP A 114 0.63 -1.11 -11.21
CA TRP A 114 -0.36 -2.17 -11.21
C TRP A 114 -0.70 -2.73 -12.60
N SER A 115 -0.06 -2.23 -13.67
CA SER A 115 -0.22 -2.81 -15.01
C SER A 115 0.45 -4.18 -15.10
N SER A 116 -0.25 -5.16 -15.67
CA SER A 116 0.26 -6.51 -15.93
C SER A 116 1.31 -6.54 -17.04
N SER A 117 1.32 -5.53 -17.91
CA SER A 117 2.32 -5.32 -18.94
C SER A 117 3.61 -4.76 -18.33
N ARG A 118 4.59 -5.62 -18.04
CA ARG A 118 5.99 -5.19 -17.86
C ARG A 118 6.38 -4.33 -19.07
N PRO A 119 7.07 -3.19 -18.85
CA PRO A 119 8.51 -3.23 -19.06
C PRO A 119 9.30 -2.32 -18.10
N ARG A 120 10.17 -2.92 -17.28
CA ARG A 120 11.27 -2.18 -16.60
C ARG A 120 12.33 -1.62 -17.57
N ALA A 121 12.20 -1.82 -18.89
CA ALA A 121 13.25 -1.53 -19.86
C ALA A 121 13.06 -0.25 -20.71
N THR A 122 11.85 0.31 -20.85
CA THR A 122 11.63 1.40 -21.83
C THR A 122 11.54 2.81 -21.24
N CYS A 123 11.38 2.97 -19.91
CA CYS A 123 11.30 4.29 -19.29
C CYS A 123 12.62 5.10 -19.28
N ARG A 124 13.78 4.50 -19.62
CA ARG A 124 15.06 5.24 -19.71
C ARG A 124 15.23 6.08 -20.98
N ARG A 125 14.34 5.99 -21.97
CA ARG A 125 14.51 6.67 -23.27
C ARG A 125 13.72 7.96 -23.49
N ALA A 126 13.22 8.59 -22.43
CA ALA A 126 12.55 9.88 -22.50
C ALA A 126 13.32 11.04 -21.83
N ARG A 127 14.65 10.92 -21.70
CA ARG A 127 15.55 12.05 -21.40
C ARG A 127 16.58 12.22 -22.52
N SER A 128 16.15 12.68 -23.68
CA SER A 128 17.04 13.32 -24.66
C SER A 128 16.24 14.06 -25.72
N ALA A 129 15.89 15.31 -25.44
CA ALA A 129 15.67 16.32 -26.47
C ALA A 129 15.78 17.72 -25.84
N PRO A 130 16.95 18.38 -25.84
CA PRO A 130 16.99 19.82 -25.75
C PRO A 130 16.60 20.39 -27.11
N ALA A 131 15.42 21.01 -27.15
CA ALA A 131 14.99 21.87 -28.23
C ALA A 131 15.76 23.19 -28.15
N SER A 132 16.81 23.35 -28.95
CA SER A 132 17.28 24.67 -29.38
C SER A 132 18.30 24.52 -30.52
N ARG A 133 17.77 24.42 -31.74
CA ARG A 133 18.51 24.91 -32.92
C ARG A 133 18.67 26.42 -32.75
N ARG A 134 19.90 26.89 -32.50
CA ARG A 134 20.26 28.29 -32.78
C ARG A 134 21.58 28.30 -33.54
N TRP A 135 21.40 28.59 -34.81
CA TRP A 135 22.37 29.01 -35.81
C TRP A 135 23.50 29.87 -35.24
N TRP A 136 24.76 29.57 -35.57
CA TRP A 136 25.80 30.55 -35.91
C TRP A 136 26.83 29.90 -36.87
N PRO A 137 27.46 30.67 -37.78
CA PRO A 137 28.19 30.17 -38.94
C PRO A 137 29.68 29.91 -38.65
N ARG A 138 30.27 29.00 -39.43
CA ARG A 138 31.73 28.78 -39.50
C ARG A 138 32.45 29.99 -40.12
N PRO A 139 33.68 30.26 -39.67
CA PRO A 139 34.78 30.60 -40.59
C PRO A 139 35.98 29.65 -40.35
N TRP A 140 36.43 28.93 -41.37
CA TRP A 140 37.56 29.26 -42.27
C TRP A 140 38.93 28.82 -41.75
N THR A 141 39.63 28.15 -42.66
CA THR A 141 40.87 27.38 -42.57
C THR A 141 42.13 28.24 -42.70
N SER A 142 43.19 27.90 -41.97
CA SER A 142 44.61 27.97 -42.40
C SER A 142 45.49 27.45 -41.23
N ALA A 143 46.12 26.27 -41.34
CA ALA A 143 47.46 26.07 -41.90
C ALA A 143 48.57 26.83 -41.15
N ALA A 144 49.32 26.14 -40.29
CA ALA A 144 50.69 26.51 -39.92
C ALA A 144 51.48 25.27 -39.47
N THR A 145 52.50 24.98 -40.28
CA THR A 145 53.64 24.08 -40.12
C THR A 145 54.41 24.27 -38.81
N ALA A 146 54.94 23.18 -38.24
CA ALA A 146 56.09 23.22 -37.35
C ALA A 146 56.95 21.95 -37.53
N THR A 147 57.96 22.08 -38.37
CA THR A 147 59.25 21.38 -38.27
C THR A 147 60.18 22.24 -37.42
N TRP A 148 60.84 21.67 -36.43
CA TRP A 148 62.30 21.44 -36.30
C TRP A 148 62.52 20.71 -34.97
#